data_AF-A0A958GXA7-F1
#
_entry.id   AF-A0A958GXA7-F1
#
_cell.length_a   1.000
_cell.length_b   1.000
_cell.length_c   1.000
_cell.angle_alpha   90.00
_cell.angle_beta   90.00
_cell.angle_gamma   90.00
#
_symmetry.space_group_name_H-M   'P 1'
#
loop_
_entity.id
_entity.type
_entity.pdbx_description
1 polymer ?
#
loop_
_entity_poly.entity_id
_entity_poly.type
_entity_poly.pdbx_seq_one_letter_code
_entity_poly.pdbx_strand_id
1 'polypeptide(L)'
;MSENTLMRAWSAAEKIPGGKALFPQVLRFVVPYTASIHPRIVELRPGFAKVEMRDRKALRNHLSCLHAAALFNLAEFTGNLAPMAGLSPKLQFIPVELTIQYYKKARGTITATCEAGIPETSERIEHKTQVHLHDEAGTEVARADVKLLVGPKAK
;
A
#
# COMPACT_ATOMS: atom_id res chain seq x y z
N MET A 1 -5.61 22.69 6.72
CA MET A 1 -6.02 21.28 6.46
C MET A 1 -5.58 20.47 7.66
N SER A 2 -6.51 19.93 8.46
CA SER A 2 -6.12 19.08 9.60
C SER A 2 -5.49 17.80 9.05
N GLU A 3 -4.21 17.59 9.35
CA GLU A 3 -3.44 16.41 8.95
C GLU A 3 -4.20 15.12 9.33
N ASN A 4 -4.30 14.17 8.39
CA ASN A 4 -4.96 12.88 8.60
C ASN A 4 -4.24 12.09 9.72
N THR A 5 -4.99 11.36 10.55
CA THR A 5 -4.48 10.55 11.68
C THR A 5 -3.33 9.63 11.27
N LEU A 6 -3.39 9.07 10.05
CA LEU A 6 -2.32 8.25 9.48
C LEU A 6 -0.99 9.01 9.40
N MET A 7 -1.01 10.23 8.84
CA MET A 7 0.21 11.03 8.66
C MET A 7 0.77 11.51 9.99
N ARG A 8 -0.08 11.88 10.95
CA ARG A 8 0.38 12.21 12.31
C ARG A 8 1.10 11.04 12.97
N ALA A 9 0.52 9.84 12.88
CA ALA A 9 1.13 8.63 13.42
C ALA A 9 2.45 8.30 12.71
N TRP A 10 2.48 8.44 11.37
CA TRP A 10 3.69 8.26 10.57
C TRP A 10 4.79 9.24 10.98
N SER A 11 4.54 10.55 10.95
CA SER A 11 5.51 11.58 11.31
C SER A 11 6.00 11.48 12.75
N ALA A 12 5.17 11.04 13.70
CA ALA A 12 5.60 10.77 15.06
C ALA A 12 6.57 9.58 15.12
N ALA A 13 6.28 8.50 14.39
CA ALA A 13 7.13 7.31 14.33
C ALA A 13 8.45 7.55 13.57
N GLU A 14 8.49 8.46 12.59
CA GLU A 14 9.75 8.83 11.91
C GLU A 14 10.74 9.50 12.84
N LYS A 15 10.26 10.25 13.84
CA LYS A 15 11.10 10.98 14.82
C LYS A 15 11.74 10.08 15.87
N ILE A 16 11.23 8.86 16.04
CA ILE A 16 11.74 7.90 17.03
C ILE A 16 12.70 6.94 16.32
N PRO A 17 13.95 6.79 16.78
CA PRO A 17 14.85 5.75 16.27
C PRO A 17 14.21 4.37 16.39
N GLY A 18 13.97 3.71 15.26
CA GLY A 18 13.27 2.42 15.22
C GLY A 18 11.73 2.51 15.29
N GLY A 19 11.12 3.70 15.37
CA GLY A 19 9.67 3.87 15.41
C GLY A 19 8.95 3.31 14.17
N LYS A 20 9.58 3.40 12.98
CA LYS A 20 9.11 2.74 11.75
C LYS A 20 9.04 1.21 11.87
N ALA A 21 9.81 0.59 12.77
CA ALA A 21 9.82 -0.86 12.97
C ALA A 21 8.61 -1.37 13.79
N LEU A 22 7.84 -0.48 14.41
CA LEU A 22 6.61 -0.83 15.17
C LEU A 22 5.36 -0.90 14.29
N PHE A 23 5.39 -0.34 13.08
CA PHE A 23 4.25 -0.36 12.14
C PHE A 23 3.70 -1.76 11.83
N PRO A 24 4.53 -2.81 11.65
CA PRO A 24 4.04 -4.17 11.47
C PRO A 24 3.16 -4.65 12.61
N GLN A 25 3.40 -4.22 13.86
CA GLN A 25 2.57 -4.60 15.01
C GLN A 25 1.21 -3.92 14.97
N VAL A 26 1.14 -2.64 14.59
CA VAL A 26 -0.13 -1.92 14.42
C VAL A 26 -0.97 -2.56 13.31
N LEU A 27 -0.36 -2.89 12.17
CA LEU A 27 -1.07 -3.53 11.05
C LEU A 27 -1.70 -4.88 11.43
N ARG A 28 -1.08 -5.65 12.34
CA ARG A 28 -1.64 -6.93 12.81
C ARG A 28 -3.02 -6.79 13.48
N PHE A 29 -3.31 -5.65 14.08
CA PHE A 29 -4.58 -5.41 14.75
C PHE A 29 -5.61 -4.72 13.84
N VAL A 30 -5.16 -3.86 12.92
CA VAL A 30 -6.06 -3.08 12.06
C VAL A 30 -6.41 -3.81 10.76
N VAL A 31 -5.42 -4.44 10.12
CA VAL A 31 -5.59 -5.13 8.83
C VAL A 31 -4.86 -6.48 8.85
N PRO A 32 -5.37 -7.48 9.60
CA PRO A 32 -4.64 -8.72 9.89
C PRO A 32 -4.19 -9.50 8.64
N TYR A 33 -5.00 -9.47 7.57
CA TYR A 33 -4.65 -10.13 6.32
C TYR A 33 -3.43 -9.50 5.64
N THR A 34 -3.38 -8.17 5.53
CA THR A 34 -2.20 -7.45 5.02
C THR A 34 -0.99 -7.65 5.94
N ALA A 35 -1.18 -7.76 7.25
CA ALA A 35 -0.08 -8.05 8.16
C ALA A 35 0.57 -9.43 7.89
N SER A 36 -0.14 -10.39 7.30
CA SER A 36 0.39 -11.72 6.97
C SER A 36 1.56 -11.68 5.96
N ILE A 37 1.58 -10.68 5.07
CA ILE A 37 2.68 -10.47 4.12
C ILE A 37 3.85 -9.67 4.73
N HIS A 38 3.69 -9.20 5.97
CA HIS A 38 4.67 -8.42 6.72
C HIS A 38 5.26 -7.24 5.95
N PRO A 39 4.39 -6.34 5.45
CA PRO A 39 4.82 -5.21 4.65
C PRO A 39 5.57 -4.21 5.53
N ARG A 40 6.55 -3.54 4.93
CA ARG A 40 7.31 -2.45 5.57
C ARG A 40 7.08 -1.19 4.77
N ILE A 41 6.39 -0.21 5.35
CA ILE A 41 6.29 1.12 4.78
C ILE A 41 7.67 1.78 4.86
N VAL A 42 8.22 2.17 3.72
CA VAL A 42 9.55 2.80 3.60
C VAL A 42 9.41 4.31 3.60
N GLU A 43 8.48 4.80 2.77
CA GLU A 43 8.17 6.20 2.58
C GLU A 43 6.66 6.36 2.44
N LEU A 44 6.11 7.37 3.11
CA LEU A 44 4.71 7.75 3.02
C LEU A 44 4.63 9.26 3.08
N ARG A 45 4.01 9.85 2.07
CA ARG A 45 3.71 11.28 1.99
C ARG A 45 2.40 11.46 1.23
N PRO A 46 1.72 12.62 1.33
CA PRO A 46 0.47 12.83 0.60
C PRO A 46 0.62 12.52 -0.90
N GLY A 47 -0.20 11.59 -1.40
CA GLY A 47 -0.18 11.16 -2.81
C GLY A 47 0.94 10.18 -3.18
N PHE A 48 1.74 9.68 -2.21
CA PHE A 48 2.80 8.73 -2.49
C PHE A 48 3.01 7.70 -1.38
N ALA A 49 3.19 6.44 -1.78
CA ALA A 49 3.56 5.37 -0.88
C ALA A 49 4.63 4.47 -1.50
N LYS A 50 5.61 4.08 -0.68
CA LYS A 50 6.61 3.05 -0.99
C LYS A 50 6.59 1.99 0.09
N VAL A 51 6.35 0.74 -0.29
CA VAL A 51 6.22 -0.40 0.63
C VAL A 51 7.07 -1.58 0.17
N GLU A 52 7.80 -2.19 1.08
CA GLU A 52 8.63 -3.37 0.84
C GLU A 52 7.99 -4.63 1.41
N MET A 53 8.15 -5.75 0.71
CA MET A 53 7.84 -7.10 1.18
C MET A 53 9.04 -8.01 0.95
N ARG A 54 9.56 -8.60 2.04
CA ARG A 54 10.67 -9.56 1.95
C ARG A 54 10.17 -10.92 1.48
N ASP A 55 10.97 -11.60 0.67
CA ASP A 55 10.74 -13.00 0.32
C ASP A 55 10.91 -13.92 1.55
N ARG A 56 9.86 -14.68 1.85
CA ARG A 56 9.78 -15.60 2.98
C ARG A 56 9.17 -16.91 2.51
N LYS A 57 9.59 -18.02 3.10
CA LYS A 57 9.05 -19.36 2.77
C LYS A 57 7.52 -19.42 2.80
N ALA A 58 6.90 -18.78 3.79
CA ALA A 58 5.43 -18.73 3.94
C ALA A 58 4.71 -17.96 2.83
N LEU A 59 5.40 -17.11 2.07
CA LEU A 59 4.85 -16.28 1.00
C LEU A 59 5.19 -16.82 -0.40
N ARG A 60 5.88 -17.96 -0.50
CA ARG A 60 6.27 -18.55 -1.79
C ARG A 60 5.18 -19.48 -2.32
N ASN A 61 5.09 -19.57 -3.64
CA ASN A 61 4.31 -20.60 -4.32
C ASN A 61 5.14 -21.88 -4.56
N HIS A 62 4.54 -22.85 -5.23
CA HIS A 62 5.16 -24.14 -5.59
C HIS A 62 6.35 -24.03 -6.55
N LEU A 63 6.60 -22.86 -7.17
CA LEU A 63 7.73 -22.58 -8.06
C LEU A 63 8.89 -21.85 -7.36
N SER A 64 8.88 -21.80 -6.02
CA SER A 64 9.90 -21.13 -5.21
C SER A 64 10.11 -19.66 -5.61
N CYS A 65 9.02 -18.97 -5.90
CA CYS A 65 8.96 -17.51 -6.05
C CYS A 65 7.78 -16.98 -5.23
N LEU A 66 7.71 -15.66 -5.03
CA LEU A 66 6.60 -15.06 -4.30
C LEU A 66 5.24 -15.41 -4.92
N HIS A 67 4.27 -15.70 -4.06
CA HIS A 67 2.92 -16.06 -4.45
C HIS A 67 2.20 -14.85 -5.06
N ALA A 68 1.43 -15.07 -6.12
CA ALA A 68 0.69 -14.01 -6.81
C ALA A 68 -0.21 -13.22 -5.84
N ALA A 69 -0.95 -13.90 -4.96
CA ALA A 69 -1.76 -13.24 -3.93
C ALA A 69 -0.96 -12.36 -2.95
N ALA A 70 0.31 -12.69 -2.66
CA ALA A 70 1.14 -11.84 -1.80
C ALA A 70 1.54 -10.54 -2.52
N LEU A 71 1.88 -10.63 -3.81
CA LEU A 71 2.14 -9.47 -4.66
C LEU A 71 0.88 -8.62 -4.86
N PHE A 72 -0.28 -9.26 -5.06
CA PHE A 72 -1.58 -8.60 -5.13
C PHE A 72 -1.87 -7.79 -3.87
N ASN A 73 -1.72 -8.40 -2.68
CA ASN A 73 -1.95 -7.73 -1.39
C ASN A 73 -0.97 -6.56 -1.18
N LEU A 74 0.30 -6.75 -1.52
CA LEU A 74 1.29 -5.66 -1.48
C LEU A 74 0.87 -4.49 -2.41
N ALA A 75 0.39 -4.80 -3.61
CA ALA A 75 -0.05 -3.82 -4.57
C ALA A 75 -1.28 -3.05 -4.07
N GLU A 76 -2.33 -3.77 -3.65
CA GLU A 76 -3.55 -3.20 -3.07
C GLU A 76 -3.23 -2.26 -1.91
N PHE A 77 -2.43 -2.74 -0.95
CA PHE A 77 -2.09 -1.96 0.23
C PHE A 77 -1.34 -0.67 -0.13
N THR A 78 -0.39 -0.75 -1.06
CA THR A 78 0.39 0.41 -1.51
C THR A 78 -0.48 1.42 -2.27
N GLY A 79 -1.35 0.94 -3.16
CA GLY A 79 -2.30 1.77 -3.91
C GLY A 79 -3.33 2.46 -3.01
N ASN A 80 -3.74 1.83 -1.92
CA ASN A 80 -4.62 2.43 -0.91
C ASN A 80 -3.89 3.47 -0.04
N LEU A 81 -2.63 3.21 0.35
CA LEU A 81 -1.86 4.08 1.23
C LEU A 81 -1.58 5.45 0.61
N ALA A 82 -1.24 5.50 -0.68
CA ALA A 82 -0.84 6.74 -1.36
C ALA A 82 -1.91 7.86 -1.30
N PRO A 83 -3.17 7.65 -1.72
CA PRO A 83 -4.22 8.66 -1.58
C PRO A 83 -4.63 8.84 -0.12
N MET A 84 -4.64 7.77 0.70
CA MET A 84 -5.01 7.86 2.12
C MET A 84 -4.11 8.81 2.91
N ALA A 85 -2.82 8.88 2.60
CA ALA A 85 -1.88 9.80 3.22
C ALA A 85 -2.30 11.27 3.09
N GLY A 86 -2.95 11.65 1.99
CA GLY A 86 -3.43 13.01 1.76
C GLY A 86 -4.92 13.22 2.01
N LEU A 87 -5.69 12.14 2.18
CA LEU A 87 -7.15 12.20 2.20
C LEU A 87 -7.69 13.01 3.39
N SER A 88 -8.66 13.88 3.10
CA SER A 88 -9.41 14.60 4.13
C SER A 88 -10.10 13.62 5.10
N PRO A 89 -10.09 13.87 6.44
CA PRO A 89 -10.77 13.01 7.42
C PRO A 89 -12.29 12.89 7.24
N LYS A 90 -12.90 13.77 6.44
CA LYS A 90 -14.34 13.76 6.10
C LYS A 90 -14.66 12.78 4.96
N LEU A 91 -13.65 12.24 4.30
CA LEU A 91 -13.79 11.31 3.19
C LEU A 91 -13.36 9.90 3.60
N GLN A 92 -13.89 8.93 2.89
CA GLN A 92 -13.49 7.52 2.95
C GLN A 92 -13.47 6.96 1.53
N PHE A 93 -12.82 5.82 1.36
CA PHE A 93 -12.89 5.09 0.10
C PHE A 93 -12.91 3.59 0.35
N ILE A 94 -13.31 2.85 -0.68
CA ILE A 94 -13.22 1.40 -0.73
C ILE A 94 -12.71 0.97 -2.11
N PRO A 95 -11.78 0.01 -2.21
CA PRO A 95 -11.42 -0.61 -3.48
C PRO A 95 -12.63 -1.32 -4.08
N VAL A 96 -12.92 -1.07 -5.36
CA VAL A 96 -14.02 -1.69 -6.11
C VAL A 96 -13.52 -2.56 -7.27
N GLU A 97 -12.29 -2.34 -7.72
CA GLU A 97 -11.65 -3.15 -8.74
C GLU A 97 -10.14 -3.11 -8.53
N LEU A 98 -9.47 -4.25 -8.69
CA LEU A 98 -8.02 -4.33 -8.74
C LEU A 98 -7.63 -5.26 -9.88
N THR A 99 -6.82 -4.75 -10.80
CA THR A 99 -6.24 -5.51 -11.91
C THR A 99 -4.73 -5.57 -11.72
N ILE A 100 -4.12 -6.74 -11.87
CA ILE A 100 -2.67 -6.92 -11.75
C ILE A 100 -2.14 -7.76 -12.91
N GLN A 101 -1.04 -7.33 -13.50
CA GLN A 101 -0.27 -8.08 -14.50
C GLN A 101 1.06 -8.53 -13.90
N TYR A 102 1.46 -9.77 -14.16
CA TYR A 102 2.72 -10.36 -13.68
C TYR A 102 3.66 -10.58 -14.86
N TYR A 103 4.82 -9.93 -14.86
CA TYR A 103 5.78 -9.96 -15.97
C TYR A 103 6.91 -10.96 -15.72
N LYS A 104 7.28 -11.19 -14.46
CA LYS A 104 8.40 -12.06 -14.07
C LYS A 104 8.13 -12.75 -12.74
N LYS A 105 8.74 -13.92 -12.54
CA LYS A 105 8.76 -14.60 -11.23
C LYS A 105 9.51 -13.74 -10.21
N ALA A 106 8.77 -13.15 -9.27
CA ALA A 106 9.30 -12.30 -8.20
C ALA A 106 10.08 -13.09 -7.14
N ARG A 107 11.31 -12.68 -6.85
CA ARG A 107 12.19 -13.27 -5.81
C ARG A 107 12.94 -12.16 -5.08
N GLY A 108 13.36 -12.43 -3.86
CA GLY A 108 13.99 -11.42 -3.01
C GLY A 108 13.00 -10.36 -2.52
N THR A 109 13.51 -9.25 -2.01
CA THR A 109 12.66 -8.16 -1.55
C THR A 109 11.97 -7.50 -2.73
N ILE A 110 10.65 -7.33 -2.64
CA ILE A 110 9.87 -6.60 -3.64
C ILE A 110 9.48 -5.25 -3.08
N THR A 111 9.71 -4.21 -3.87
CA THR A 111 9.34 -2.83 -3.58
C THR A 111 8.14 -2.44 -4.43
N ALA A 112 7.03 -2.09 -3.79
CA ALA A 112 5.88 -1.49 -4.43
C ALA A 112 5.91 0.03 -4.26
N THR A 113 5.63 0.76 -5.33
CA THR A 113 5.53 2.22 -5.34
C THR A 113 4.24 2.65 -6.02
N CYS A 114 3.58 3.66 -5.44
CA CYS A 114 2.40 4.27 -6.01
C CYS A 114 2.49 5.79 -5.88
N GLU A 115 2.25 6.50 -6.98
CA GLU A 115 1.93 7.92 -6.98
C GLU A 115 0.46 8.08 -7.36
N ALA A 116 -0.28 8.89 -6.60
CA ALA A 116 -1.71 9.07 -6.78
C ALA A 116 -2.10 10.52 -6.51
N GLY A 117 -3.07 11.02 -7.27
CA GLY A 117 -3.75 12.26 -6.94
C GLY A 117 -4.52 12.13 -5.62
N ILE A 118 -4.75 13.25 -4.93
CA ILE A 118 -5.57 13.26 -3.72
C ILE A 118 -6.97 13.73 -4.11
N PRO A 119 -8.02 12.93 -3.91
CA PRO A 119 -9.37 13.35 -4.25
C PRO A 119 -9.86 14.43 -3.28
N GLU A 120 -10.32 15.56 -3.83
CA GLU A 120 -10.83 16.72 -3.10
C GLU A 120 -12.31 16.97 -3.45
N THR A 121 -13.19 16.02 -3.11
CA THR A 121 -14.63 16.17 -3.43
C THR A 121 -15.53 15.63 -2.33
N SER A 122 -16.71 16.24 -2.16
CA SER A 122 -17.81 15.73 -1.33
C SER A 122 -18.71 14.74 -2.07
N GLU A 123 -18.53 14.59 -3.38
CA GLU A 123 -19.30 13.66 -4.22
C GLU A 123 -18.66 12.27 -4.25
N ARG A 124 -19.43 11.28 -4.69
CA ARG A 124 -18.91 9.93 -4.92
C ARG A 124 -18.23 9.87 -6.29
N ILE A 125 -16.94 9.54 -6.32
CA ILE A 125 -16.15 9.46 -7.55
C ILE A 125 -15.34 8.17 -7.61
N GLU A 126 -15.04 7.71 -8.82
CA GLU A 126 -14.00 6.73 -9.05
C GLU A 126 -12.62 7.41 -9.07
N HIS A 127 -11.67 6.84 -8.33
CA HIS A 127 -10.29 7.29 -8.28
C HIS A 127 -9.37 6.11 -8.55
N LYS A 128 -8.52 6.22 -9.58
CA LYS A 128 -7.61 5.14 -9.98
C LYS A 128 -6.19 5.43 -9.50
N THR A 129 -5.55 4.41 -8.95
CA THR A 129 -4.13 4.44 -8.56
C THR A 129 -3.38 3.36 -9.31
N GLN A 130 -2.13 3.63 -9.69
CA GLN A 130 -1.27 2.66 -10.35
C GLN A 130 -0.09 2.33 -9.44
N VAL A 131 0.24 1.04 -9.36
CA VAL A 131 1.27 0.50 -8.48
C VAL A 131 2.26 -0.31 -9.28
N HIS A 132 3.54 0.01 -9.12
CA HIS A 132 4.64 -0.70 -9.77
C HIS A 132 5.40 -1.53 -8.74
N LEU A 133 5.64 -2.80 -9.04
CA LEU A 133 6.37 -3.72 -8.18
C LEU A 133 7.71 -4.07 -8.81
N HIS A 134 8.79 -3.76 -8.13
CA HIS A 134 10.16 -3.98 -8.58
C HIS A 134 10.91 -4.95 -7.66
N ASP A 135 11.78 -5.79 -8.23
CA ASP A 135 12.75 -6.57 -7.47
C ASP A 135 13.97 -5.73 -7.04
N GLU A 136 14.91 -6.33 -6.29
CA GLU A 136 16.12 -5.67 -5.80
C GLU A 136 17.04 -5.17 -6.93
N ALA A 137 16.93 -5.74 -8.12
CA ALA A 137 17.67 -5.29 -9.30
C ALA A 137 16.96 -4.15 -10.05
N GLY A 138 15.81 -3.67 -9.54
CA GLY A 138 15.00 -2.64 -10.19
C GLY A 138 14.20 -3.16 -11.39
N THR A 139 14.06 -4.49 -11.57
CA THR A 139 13.24 -5.04 -12.65
C THR A 139 11.78 -5.03 -12.23
N GLU A 140 10.89 -4.49 -13.08
CA GLU A 140 9.43 -4.56 -12.84
C GLU A 140 8.94 -6.01 -12.96
N VAL A 141 8.44 -6.56 -11.86
CA VAL A 141 7.95 -7.95 -11.79
C VAL A 141 6.43 -8.04 -11.93
N ALA A 142 5.72 -6.98 -11.56
CA ALA A 142 4.27 -6.86 -11.70
C ALA A 142 3.84 -5.38 -11.69
N ARG A 143 2.66 -5.12 -12.23
CA ARG A 143 1.99 -3.82 -12.20
C ARG A 143 0.53 -4.01 -11.84
N ALA A 144 -0.03 -3.09 -11.06
CA ALA A 144 -1.43 -3.15 -10.70
C ALA A 144 -2.12 -1.78 -10.86
N ASP A 145 -3.39 -1.81 -11.23
CA ASP A 145 -4.31 -0.68 -11.18
C ASP A 145 -5.38 -0.95 -10.12
N VAL A 146 -5.53 -0.04 -9.16
CA VAL A 146 -6.54 -0.11 -8.10
C VAL A 146 -7.57 1.00 -8.33
N LYS A 147 -8.84 0.63 -8.51
CA LYS A 147 -9.97 1.55 -8.59
C LYS A 147 -10.61 1.69 -7.22
N LEU A 148 -10.62 2.90 -6.70
CA LEU A 148 -11.21 3.27 -5.42
C LEU A 148 -12.52 4.02 -5.67
N LEU A 149 -13.58 3.65 -4.97
CA LEU A 149 -14.77 4.47 -4.86
C LEU A 149 -14.60 5.39 -3.65
N VAL A 150 -14.40 6.68 -3.89
CA VAL A 150 -14.21 7.71 -2.87
C VAL A 150 -15.54 8.39 -2.62
N GLY A 151 -15.82 8.75 -1.37
CA GLY A 151 -17.01 9.53 -1.03
C GLY A 151 -16.99 10.06 0.41
N PRO A 152 -18.05 10.75 0.84
CA PRO A 152 -18.16 11.28 2.18
C PRO A 152 -18.26 10.14 3.20
N LYS A 153 -17.61 10.32 4.35
CA LYS A 153 -17.76 9.43 5.50
C LYS A 153 -19.15 9.64 6.10
N ALA A 154 -19.89 8.56 6.33
CA ALA A 154 -21.19 8.65 7.02
C ALA A 154 -20.98 9.27 8.42
N LYS A 155 -21.95 10.10 8.84
CA LYS A 155 -21.96 10.69 10.19
C LYS A 155 -22.18 9.64 11.26
#